data_AF-T0YMN4-F1
#
_entry.id   AF-T0YMN4-F1
#
_cell.length_a   1.000
_cell.length_b   1.000
_cell.length_c   1.000
_cell.angle_alpha   90.00
_cell.angle_beta   90.00
_cell.angle_gamma   90.00
#
_symmetry.space_group_name_H-M   'P 1'
#
loop_
_entity.id
_entity.type
_entity.pdbx_description
1 polymer ?
#
loop_
_entity_poly.entity_id
_entity_poly.type
_entity_poly.pdbx_seq_one_letter_code
_entity_poly.pdbx_strand_id
1 'polypeptide(L)'
;MTLPWTDQVVGIVLEYLAVFALSPLLLALGRIVKARSQGRRGPPLLQVYRDLWKLLGKQAIYSDTASGLTRYAPTVSFVALLAGVPLIPWLFLPTPLGYVGDL
;
A
#
# COMPACT_ATOMS: atom_id res chain seq x y z
N MET A 1 -1.84 30.52 16.26
CA MET A 1 -0.57 30.33 15.54
C MET A 1 -0.18 28.86 15.68
N THR A 2 -0.80 27.98 14.89
CA THR A 2 -0.30 26.60 14.71
C THR A 2 0.93 26.68 13.81
N LEU A 3 1.99 25.97 14.17
CA LEU A 3 3.26 26.05 13.49
C LEU A 3 3.12 25.31 12.15
N PRO A 4 3.44 25.93 11.00
CA PRO A 4 3.06 25.43 9.67
C PRO A 4 3.58 24.02 9.32
N TRP A 5 4.60 23.53 10.04
CA TRP A 5 5.14 22.19 9.86
C TRP A 5 4.29 21.06 10.46
N THR A 6 3.46 21.34 11.49
CA THR A 6 2.65 20.28 12.12
C THR A 6 1.58 19.79 11.16
N ASP A 7 0.97 20.71 10.43
CA ASP A 7 -0.15 20.42 9.54
C ASP A 7 0.34 19.61 8.32
N GLN A 8 1.56 19.86 7.85
CA GLN A 8 2.22 19.09 6.79
C GLN A 8 2.57 17.67 7.24
N VAL A 9 3.15 17.51 8.43
CA VAL A 9 3.47 16.19 8.97
C VAL A 9 2.21 15.35 9.18
N VAL A 10 1.15 15.96 9.70
CA VAL A 10 -0.15 15.31 9.87
C VAL A 10 -0.74 14.90 8.52
N GLY A 11 -0.66 15.77 7.51
CA GLY A 11 -1.08 15.45 6.14
C GLY A 11 -0.37 14.22 5.57
N ILE A 12 0.97 14.19 5.65
CA ILE A 12 1.77 13.03 5.21
C ILE A 12 1.33 11.75 5.95
N VAL A 13 1.26 11.79 7.28
CA VAL A 13 0.90 10.60 8.06
C VAL A 13 -0.49 10.09 7.67
N LEU A 14 -1.45 10.99 7.47
CA LEU A 14 -2.80 10.65 7.02
C LEU A 14 -2.82 10.04 5.62
N GLU A 15 -2.03 10.56 4.67
CA GLU A 15 -1.93 10.01 3.31
C GLU A 15 -1.37 8.58 3.32
N TYR A 16 -0.28 8.34 4.05
CA TYR A 16 0.28 6.99 4.16
C TYR A 16 -0.70 6.02 4.83
N LEU A 17 -1.36 6.42 5.91
CA LEU A 17 -2.39 5.61 6.56
C LEU A 17 -3.56 5.32 5.61
N ALA A 18 -4.00 6.32 4.85
CA ALA A 18 -5.05 6.15 3.86
C ALA A 18 -4.62 5.16 2.76
N VAL A 19 -3.41 5.26 2.20
CA VAL A 19 -2.90 4.33 1.19
C VAL A 19 -2.83 2.90 1.73
N PHE A 20 -2.32 2.70 2.95
CA PHE A 20 -2.25 1.38 3.57
C PHE A 20 -3.63 0.77 3.83
N ALA A 21 -4.66 1.59 4.10
CA ALA A 21 -6.03 1.11 4.29
C ALA A 21 -6.79 0.91 2.96
N LEU A 22 -6.65 1.84 2.01
CA LEU A 22 -7.36 1.78 0.71
C LEU A 22 -6.81 0.66 -0.17
N SER A 23 -5.50 0.46 -0.20
CA SER A 23 -4.85 -0.55 -1.05
C SER A 23 -5.46 -1.97 -0.88
N PRO A 24 -5.53 -2.55 0.33
CA PRO A 24 -6.15 -3.86 0.53
C PRO A 24 -7.67 -3.86 0.29
N LEU A 25 -8.35 -2.73 0.51
CA LEU A 25 -9.78 -2.60 0.23
C LEU A 25 -10.05 -2.69 -1.28
N LEU A 26 -9.28 -1.98 -2.10
CA LEU A 26 -9.37 -2.03 -3.56
C LEU A 26 -9.08 -3.43 -4.09
N LEU A 27 -8.08 -4.12 -3.51
CA LEU A 27 -7.79 -5.51 -3.85
C LEU A 27 -8.97 -6.45 -3.49
N ALA A 28 -9.58 -6.26 -2.32
CA ALA A 28 -10.73 -7.04 -1.90
C ALA A 28 -11.94 -6.83 -2.83
N LEU A 29 -12.21 -5.58 -3.21
CA LEU A 29 -13.25 -5.23 -4.18
C LEU A 29 -12.99 -5.88 -5.55
N GLY A 30 -11.76 -5.80 -6.05
CA GLY A 30 -11.37 -6.45 -7.31
C GLY A 30 -11.61 -7.97 -7.29
N ARG A 31 -11.30 -8.64 -6.18
CA ARG A 31 -11.59 -10.07 -5.99
C ARG A 31 -13.09 -10.37 -5.99
N ILE A 32 -13.90 -9.52 -5.38
CA ILE A 32 -15.36 -9.67 -5.36
C ILE A 32 -15.95 -9.46 -6.76
N VAL A 33 -15.53 -8.41 -7.46
CA VAL A 33 -15.99 -8.12 -8.83
C VAL A 33 -15.64 -9.27 -9.76
N LYS A 34 -14.39 -9.78 -9.69
CA LYS A 34 -13.95 -10.93 -10.49
C LYS A 34 -14.69 -12.22 -10.14
N ALA A 35 -15.00 -12.45 -8.87
CA ALA A 35 -15.76 -13.63 -8.48
C ALA A 35 -17.23 -13.56 -8.96
N ARG A 36 -17.85 -12.38 -8.87
CA ARG A 36 -19.22 -12.16 -9.34
C ARG A 36 -19.34 -12.31 -10.85
N SER A 37 -18.36 -11.81 -11.62
CA SER A 37 -18.36 -12.00 -13.08
C SER A 37 -18.22 -13.47 -13.48
N GLN A 38 -17.61 -14.29 -12.62
CA GLN A 38 -17.50 -15.74 -12.80
C GLN A 38 -18.71 -16.52 -12.22
N GLY A 39 -19.78 -15.84 -11.78
CA GLY A 39 -20.96 -16.48 -11.20
C GLY A 39 -20.73 -17.12 -9.84
N ARG A 40 -19.62 -16.81 -9.15
CA ARG A 40 -19.26 -17.35 -7.83
C ARG A 40 -19.44 -16.29 -6.74
N ARG A 41 -19.67 -16.73 -5.50
CA ARG A 41 -19.59 -15.84 -4.34
C ARG A 41 -18.13 -15.51 -4.05
N GLY A 42 -17.80 -14.22 -4.06
CA GLY A 42 -16.47 -13.71 -3.75
C GLY A 42 -16.11 -13.84 -2.26
N PRO A 43 -14.81 -13.72 -1.92
CA PRO A 43 -14.33 -13.75 -0.54
C PRO A 43 -14.84 -12.53 0.26
N PRO A 44 -14.94 -12.63 1.59
CA PRO A 44 -15.35 -11.50 2.42
C PRO A 44 -14.32 -10.37 2.39
N LEU A 45 -14.75 -9.12 2.50
CA LEU A 45 -13.87 -7.93 2.41
C LEU A 45 -12.69 -7.99 3.41
N LEU A 46 -12.96 -8.41 4.64
CA LEU A 46 -11.96 -8.55 5.70
C LEU A 46 -11.01 -9.73 5.50
N GLN A 47 -11.21 -10.58 4.49
CA GLN A 47 -10.30 -11.69 4.18
C GLN A 47 -8.91 -11.17 3.84
N VAL A 48 -8.80 -10.13 3.01
CA VAL A 48 -7.51 -9.60 2.55
C VAL A 48 -6.67 -9.09 3.73
N TYR A 49 -7.30 -8.41 4.70
CA TYR A 49 -6.64 -7.95 5.91
C TYR A 49 -6.16 -9.11 6.79
N ARG A 50 -6.98 -10.15 6.96
CA ARG A 50 -6.61 -11.35 7.72
C ARG A 50 -5.48 -12.13 7.06
N ASP A 51 -5.51 -12.23 5.73
CA ASP A 51 -4.45 -12.86 4.95
C ASP A 51 -3.14 -12.10 5.10
N LEU A 52 -3.16 -10.76 5.03
CA LEU A 52 -1.98 -9.93 5.23
C LEU A 52 -1.36 -10.13 6.63
N TRP A 53 -2.18 -10.07 7.68
CA TRP A 53 -1.72 -10.33 9.05
C TRP A 53 -1.11 -11.73 9.19
N LYS A 54 -1.75 -12.74 8.59
CA LYS A 54 -1.25 -14.12 8.58
C LYS A 54 0.06 -14.28 7.83
N LEU A 55 0.24 -13.56 6.72
CA LEU A 55 1.47 -13.61 5.92
C LEU A 55 2.63 -12.91 6.62
N LEU A 56 2.39 -11.79 7.30
CA LEU A 56 3.42 -11.09 8.08
C LEU A 56 3.95 -11.93 9.25
N GLY A 57 3.12 -12.80 9.81
CA GLY A 57 3.53 -13.74 10.86
C GLY A 57 4.27 -14.99 10.36
N LYS A 58 4.38 -15.20 9.03
CA LYS A 58 5.06 -16.37 8.47
C LYS A 58 6.54 -16.07 8.22
N GLN A 59 7.38 -17.05 8.51
CA GLN A 59 8.79 -16.99 8.14
C GLN A 59 8.95 -17.17 6.62
N ALA A 60 9.81 -16.36 6.02
CA ALA A 60 10.18 -16.48 4.63
C ALA A 60 11.19 -17.62 4.46
N ILE A 61 10.84 -18.63 3.68
CA ILE A 61 11.70 -19.78 3.35
C ILE A 61 12.34 -19.51 1.99
N TYR A 62 13.66 -19.60 1.91
CA TYR A 62 14.44 -19.41 0.69
C TYR A 62 15.14 -20.72 0.33
N SER A 63 15.24 -21.01 -0.97
CA SER A 63 15.99 -22.18 -1.48
C SER A 63 17.50 -21.94 -1.37
N ASP A 64 18.29 -23.00 -1.23
CA ASP A 64 19.76 -22.93 -1.19
C ASP A 64 20.36 -22.36 -2.49
N THR A 65 19.67 -22.54 -3.62
CA THR A 65 20.03 -21.99 -4.93
C THR A 65 19.53 -20.56 -5.16
N ALA A 66 18.79 -19.97 -4.21
CA ALA A 66 18.28 -18.61 -4.39
C ALA A 66 19.41 -17.58 -4.26
N SER A 67 19.55 -16.74 -5.28
CA SER A 67 20.44 -15.58 -5.21
C SER A 67 19.96 -14.59 -4.14
N GLY A 68 20.89 -13.88 -3.50
CA GLY A 68 20.60 -12.85 -2.50
C GLY A 68 19.63 -11.76 -2.99
N LEU A 69 19.53 -11.55 -4.31
CA LEU A 69 18.54 -10.66 -4.93
C LEU A 69 17.10 -11.04 -4.55
N THR A 70 16.78 -12.32 -4.40
CA THR A 70 15.44 -12.81 -4.02
C THR A 70 15.00 -12.28 -2.64
N ARG A 71 15.96 -12.02 -1.75
CA ARG A 71 15.71 -11.47 -0.43
C ARG A 71 15.48 -9.96 -0.46
N TYR A 72 16.19 -9.24 -1.34
CA TYR A 72 16.12 -7.78 -1.43
C TYR A 72 15.00 -7.29 -2.35
N ALA A 73 14.65 -8.06 -3.39
CA ALA A 73 13.62 -7.69 -4.36
C ALA A 73 12.31 -7.21 -3.73
N PRO A 74 11.64 -7.94 -2.81
CA PRO A 74 10.38 -7.49 -2.24
C PRO A 74 10.54 -6.19 -1.44
N THR A 75 11.64 -6.04 -0.70
CA THR A 75 11.90 -4.83 0.10
C THR A 75 12.15 -3.62 -0.79
N VAL A 76 12.95 -3.77 -1.84
CA VAL A 76 13.26 -2.68 -2.78
C VAL A 76 12.00 -2.25 -3.52
N SER A 77 11.21 -3.20 -4.03
CA SER A 77 9.93 -2.89 -4.69
C SER A 77 8.95 -2.19 -3.74
N PHE A 78 8.87 -2.62 -2.49
CA PHE A 78 7.99 -1.99 -1.50
C PHE A 78 8.41 -0.54 -1.21
N VAL A 79 9.70 -0.29 -0.99
CA VAL A 79 10.23 1.07 -0.75
C VAL A 79 10.03 1.95 -1.97
N ALA A 80 10.28 1.44 -3.18
CA ALA A 80 10.07 2.18 -4.41
C ALA A 80 8.60 2.60 -4.61
N LEU A 81 7.65 1.72 -4.29
CA LEU A 81 6.22 2.05 -4.34
C LEU A 81 5.84 3.10 -3.28
N LEU A 82 6.38 3.00 -2.06
CA LEU A 82 6.12 3.98 -1.00
C LEU A 82 6.71 5.36 -1.30
N ALA A 83 7.82 5.42 -2.03
CA ALA A 83 8.41 6.69 -2.48
C ALA A 83 7.50 7.44 -3.48
N GLY A 84 6.57 6.74 -4.14
CA GLY A 84 5.60 7.35 -5.04
C GLY A 84 4.39 7.98 -4.35
N VAL A 85 4.11 7.64 -3.08
CA VAL A 85 2.95 8.17 -2.33
C VAL A 85 2.91 9.71 -2.26
N PRO A 86 3.99 10.43 -1.87
CA PRO A 86 3.94 11.87 -1.72
C PRO A 86 3.90 12.65 -3.06
N LEU A 87 4.06 11.95 -4.19
CA LEU A 87 4.01 12.56 -5.52
C LEU A 87 2.57 12.80 -5.99
N ILE A 88 1.61 12.02 -5.48
CA ILE A 88 0.22 12.05 -5.94
C ILE A 88 -0.67 12.71 -4.87
N PRO A 89 -1.41 13.79 -5.19
CA PRO A 89 -2.30 14.44 -4.24
C PRO A 89 -3.60 13.63 -4.07
N TRP A 90 -3.60 12.65 -3.16
CA TRP A 90 -4.74 11.75 -2.93
C TRP A 90 -5.90 12.39 -2.15
N LEU A 91 -5.60 13.32 -1.24
CA LEU A 91 -6.57 13.83 -0.26
C LEU A 91 -6.83 15.34 -0.40
N PHE A 92 -6.45 15.95 -1.53
CA PHE A 92 -6.50 17.41 -1.76
C PHE A 92 -5.78 18.23 -0.67
N LEU A 93 -4.93 17.59 0.13
CA LEU A 93 -4.02 18.25 1.06
C LEU A 93 -2.81 18.77 0.27
N PRO A 94 -2.20 19.88 0.69
CA PRO A 94 -0.97 20.37 0.09
C PRO A 94 0.14 19.34 0.29
N THR A 95 0.46 18.58 -0.76
CA THR A 95 1.57 17.63 -0.73
C THR A 95 2.89 18.39 -0.78
N PRO A 96 3.84 18.09 0.12
CA PRO A 96 5.11 18.83 0.16
C PRO A 96 5.98 18.62 -1.09
N LEU A 97 5.70 17.57 -1.88
CA LEU A 97 6.44 17.23 -3.11
C LEU A 97 5.57 17.26 -4.37
N GLY A 98 4.37 17.87 -4.34
CA GLY A 98 3.47 17.91 -5.50
C GLY A 98 4.11 18.51 -6.77
N TYR A 99 4.97 19.52 -6.61
CA TYR A 99 5.71 20.15 -7.71
C TYR A 99 6.69 19.20 -8.43
N VAL A 100 7.21 18.18 -7.75
CA VAL A 100 8.13 17.20 -8.35
C VAL A 100 7.37 16.17 -9.21
N GLY A 101 6.07 15.99 -8.95
CA GLY A 101 5.19 15.08 -9.67
C GLY A 101 4.45 15.69 -10.86
N ASP A 102 4.63 16.99 -11.15
CA ASP A 102 4.04 17.66 -12.32
C ASP A 102 4.77 17.21 -13.60
N LEU A 103 4.24 16.17 -14.25
CA LEU A 103 4.58 15.74 -15.62
C LEU A 103 3.36 15.83 -16.53
#